data_AF-A0A397G470-F1
#
_entry.id   AF-A0A397G470-F1
#
_cell.length_a   1.000
_cell.length_b   1.000
_cell.length_c   1.000
_cell.angle_alpha   90.00
_cell.angle_beta   90.00
_cell.angle_gamma   90.00
#
_symmetry.space_group_name_H-M   'P 1'
#
loop_
_entity.id
_entity.type
_entity.pdbx_description
1 polymer ?
#
loop_
_entity_poly.entity_id
_entity_poly.type
_entity_poly.pdbx_seq_one_letter_code
_entity_poly.pdbx_strand_id
1 'polypeptide(L)'
;MRMRKLGKGQSVVFCVPQEIRSKILSIIGKPSGYDINVSEVLRWAVLETWVNMQRSIPLWAIQGEHFERQNNLWSKARRDGETQMSKNQAEEFLKQESQSLKQQYQPRPDNNAPPFITSDNDDNNNIRLILERCRKFKNINFQSTQLQEEQERQLAPEVEQERQVQRPPSATPEDHSVHPDLRHFVTTGILKDGSNAFMPTFRGLDNTSAAKHLNVSELPPGLLVTSDFARTIKVLTGTTYSFAGRNRKTIKHMIVISPYEANKLHSKILKSKKVTMHIYAPRQNQIFSALDNLGLYPIPRADSVVFDIPTTVRIQLNLFAGQLYISSFDEYREICEFLGVAYYTALEGLTVAADGFIVTAPDRAMFTKSPLKFLKVLMSQIRKDGQEIDKTHIGKLLDGKLLTMDN
;
A
#
# COMPACT_ATOMS: atom_id res chain seq x y z
N MET A 1 2.02 -13.46 3.13
CA MET A 1 1.63 -12.98 4.48
C MET A 1 2.01 -14.03 5.52
N ARG A 2 2.79 -13.68 6.56
CA ARG A 2 3.13 -14.62 7.64
C ARG A 2 2.39 -14.20 8.91
N MET A 3 1.25 -14.84 9.18
CA MET A 3 0.44 -14.54 10.37
C MET A 3 1.20 -15.02 11.63
N ARG A 4 1.47 -14.12 12.59
CA ARG A 4 2.11 -14.43 13.88
C ARG A 4 1.12 -14.15 15.02
N LYS A 5 1.07 -15.05 16.01
CA LYS A 5 0.25 -14.97 17.25
C LYS A 5 -1.28 -15.13 17.08
N LEU A 6 -1.73 -15.91 16.10
CA LEU A 6 -3.13 -16.38 16.03
C LEU A 6 -3.53 -17.05 17.36
N GLY A 7 -4.71 -16.71 17.88
CA GLY A 7 -5.23 -17.22 19.15
C GLY A 7 -4.98 -16.34 20.38
N LYS A 8 -4.18 -15.26 20.29
CA LYS A 8 -4.03 -14.26 21.36
C LYS A 8 -4.79 -12.96 21.05
N GLY A 9 -6.12 -13.03 21.02
CA GLY A 9 -7.00 -11.86 20.85
C GLY A 9 -7.11 -11.30 19.43
N GLN A 10 -6.59 -12.01 18.43
CA GLN A 10 -6.74 -11.67 17.01
C GLN A 10 -7.95 -12.41 16.42
N SER A 11 -8.75 -11.73 15.60
CA SER A 11 -9.84 -12.32 14.81
C SER A 11 -9.50 -12.29 13.32
N VAL A 12 -10.05 -13.23 12.56
CA VAL A 12 -9.93 -13.30 11.10
C VAL A 12 -11.31 -13.05 10.51
N VAL A 13 -11.39 -12.11 9.56
CA VAL A 13 -12.60 -11.80 8.80
C VAL A 13 -12.32 -12.05 7.33
N PHE A 14 -13.21 -12.78 6.67
CA PHE A 14 -13.14 -13.03 5.24
C PHE A 14 -14.00 -12.00 4.50
N CYS A 15 -13.38 -11.16 3.69
CA CYS A 15 -14.07 -10.24 2.81
C CYS A 15 -14.21 -10.90 1.43
N VAL A 16 -15.44 -11.20 1.02
CA VAL A 16 -15.74 -11.93 -0.23
C VAL A 16 -16.36 -10.97 -1.25
N PRO A 17 -15.65 -10.61 -2.33
CA PRO A 17 -16.22 -9.83 -3.43
C PRO A 17 -17.40 -10.54 -4.11
N GLN A 18 -18.26 -9.79 -4.79
CA GLN A 18 -19.45 -10.34 -5.43
C GLN A 18 -19.14 -11.47 -6.44
N GLU A 19 -18.04 -11.35 -7.18
CA GLU A 19 -17.61 -12.40 -8.13
C GLU A 19 -17.29 -13.72 -7.42
N ILE A 20 -16.54 -13.65 -6.31
CA ILE A 20 -16.17 -14.82 -5.52
C ILE A 20 -17.39 -15.40 -4.81
N ARG A 21 -18.31 -14.55 -4.35
CA ARG A 21 -19.60 -14.99 -3.78
C ARG A 21 -20.38 -15.85 -4.79
N SER A 22 -20.49 -15.40 -6.03
CA SER A 22 -21.14 -16.19 -7.09
C SER A 22 -20.47 -17.55 -7.31
N LYS A 23 -19.12 -17.60 -7.32
CA LYS A 23 -18.35 -18.85 -7.46
C LYS A 23 -18.57 -19.81 -6.29
N ILE A 24 -18.51 -19.31 -5.04
CA ILE A 24 -18.78 -20.08 -3.83
C ILE A 24 -20.18 -20.71 -3.89
N LEU A 25 -21.20 -19.88 -4.17
CA LEU A 25 -22.59 -20.34 -4.20
C LEU A 25 -22.86 -21.35 -5.33
N SER A 26 -22.24 -21.16 -6.50
CA SER A 26 -22.31 -22.10 -7.61
C SER A 26 -21.77 -23.49 -7.23
N ILE A 27 -20.63 -23.53 -6.53
CA ILE A 27 -19.99 -24.78 -6.10
C ILE A 27 -20.79 -25.52 -5.02
N ILE A 28 -21.47 -24.78 -4.15
CA ILE A 28 -22.23 -25.37 -3.03
C ILE A 28 -23.68 -25.67 -3.44
N GLY A 29 -24.13 -25.15 -4.59
CA GLY A 29 -25.50 -25.32 -5.08
C GLY A 29 -26.52 -24.51 -4.25
N LYS A 30 -26.14 -23.32 -3.79
CA LYS A 30 -26.98 -22.45 -2.95
C LYS A 30 -27.48 -21.22 -3.74
N PRO A 31 -28.66 -20.68 -3.40
CA PRO A 31 -29.20 -19.49 -4.07
C PRO A 31 -28.38 -18.23 -3.75
N SER A 32 -28.49 -17.22 -4.62
CA SER A 32 -27.76 -15.93 -4.52
C SER A 32 -27.93 -15.19 -3.18
N GLY A 33 -29.08 -15.38 -2.52
CA GLY A 33 -29.40 -14.77 -1.22
C GLY A 33 -28.90 -15.52 0.01
N TYR A 34 -28.16 -16.62 -0.15
CA TYR A 34 -27.66 -17.41 0.98
C TYR A 34 -26.47 -16.75 1.69
N ASP A 35 -26.52 -16.63 3.02
CA ASP A 35 -25.42 -16.05 3.79
C ASP A 35 -24.24 -17.00 3.86
N ILE A 36 -23.08 -16.55 3.36
CA ILE A 36 -21.88 -17.37 3.26
C ILE A 36 -21.21 -17.47 4.62
N ASN A 37 -21.01 -18.69 5.10
CA ASN A 37 -20.27 -18.96 6.32
C ASN A 37 -18.78 -19.27 6.04
N VAL A 38 -17.94 -19.20 7.07
CA VAL A 38 -16.49 -19.50 6.99
C VAL A 38 -16.23 -20.90 6.43
N SER A 39 -17.04 -21.89 6.81
CA SER A 39 -16.91 -23.27 6.31
C SER A 39 -17.02 -23.35 4.78
N GLU A 40 -17.77 -22.47 4.16
CA GLU A 40 -18.05 -22.47 2.72
C GLU A 40 -16.94 -21.77 1.95
N VAL A 41 -16.40 -20.70 2.53
CA VAL A 41 -15.17 -20.05 2.04
C VAL A 41 -14.01 -21.04 2.05
N LEU A 42 -13.85 -21.81 3.14
CA LEU A 42 -12.79 -22.82 3.22
C LEU A 42 -13.00 -23.96 2.22
N ARG A 43 -14.24 -24.44 2.05
CA ARG A 43 -14.56 -25.45 1.05
C ARG A 43 -14.23 -24.98 -0.37
N TRP A 44 -14.60 -23.74 -0.71
CA TRP A 44 -14.26 -23.14 -1.98
C TRP A 44 -12.74 -23.04 -2.18
N ALA A 45 -12.01 -22.53 -1.19
CA ALA A 45 -10.55 -22.40 -1.28
C ALA A 45 -9.84 -23.75 -1.50
N VAL A 46 -10.29 -24.81 -0.82
CA VAL A 46 -9.76 -26.18 -1.03
C VAL A 46 -10.06 -26.66 -2.45
N LEU A 47 -11.26 -26.41 -2.98
CA LEU A 47 -11.62 -26.80 -4.33
C LEU A 47 -10.85 -26.02 -5.40
N GLU A 48 -10.68 -24.72 -5.24
CA GLU A 48 -9.83 -23.91 -6.13
C GLU A 48 -8.38 -24.37 -6.10
N THR A 49 -7.87 -24.76 -4.92
CA THR A 49 -6.53 -25.35 -4.80
C THR A 49 -6.43 -26.65 -5.59
N TRP A 50 -7.46 -27.48 -5.55
CA TRP A 50 -7.53 -28.72 -6.34
C TRP A 50 -7.60 -28.43 -7.84
N VAL A 51 -8.43 -27.48 -8.27
CA VAL A 51 -8.54 -27.05 -9.68
C VAL A 51 -7.19 -26.50 -10.17
N ASN A 52 -6.52 -25.68 -9.37
CA ASN A 52 -5.20 -25.15 -9.68
C ASN A 52 -4.16 -26.29 -9.80
N MET A 53 -4.16 -27.23 -8.85
CA MET A 53 -3.29 -28.41 -8.92
C MET A 53 -3.52 -29.19 -10.22
N GLN A 54 -4.78 -29.46 -10.58
CA GLN A 54 -5.12 -30.17 -11.82
C GLN A 54 -4.62 -29.44 -13.07
N ARG A 55 -4.69 -28.11 -13.11
CA ARG A 55 -4.13 -27.28 -14.21
C ARG A 55 -2.60 -27.33 -14.25
N SER A 56 -1.95 -27.48 -13.10
CA SER A 56 -0.48 -27.47 -12.97
C SER A 56 0.18 -28.83 -13.26
N ILE A 57 -0.56 -29.93 -13.13
CA ILE A 57 -0.03 -31.30 -13.39
C ILE A 57 0.61 -31.47 -14.77
N PRO A 58 0.01 -31.02 -15.89
CA PRO A 58 0.67 -31.18 -17.18
C PRO A 58 2.00 -30.41 -17.29
N LEU A 59 2.10 -29.22 -16.68
CA LEU A 59 3.36 -28.46 -16.63
C LEU A 59 4.43 -29.21 -15.83
N TRP A 60 4.05 -29.66 -14.63
CA TRP A 60 4.91 -30.46 -13.77
C TRP A 60 5.42 -31.72 -14.49
N ALA A 61 4.56 -32.39 -15.26
CA ALA A 61 4.93 -33.59 -16.00
C ALA A 61 5.93 -33.31 -17.13
N ILE A 62 5.73 -32.23 -17.90
CA ILE A 62 6.67 -31.79 -18.95
C ILE A 62 8.01 -31.41 -18.33
N GLN A 63 8.00 -30.66 -17.22
CA GLN A 63 9.22 -30.29 -16.49
C GLN A 63 9.96 -31.52 -15.94
N GLY A 64 9.22 -32.50 -15.41
CA GLY A 64 9.78 -33.75 -14.93
C GLY A 64 10.44 -34.57 -16.04
N GLU A 65 9.80 -34.69 -17.21
CA GLU A 65 10.42 -35.34 -18.37
C GLU A 65 11.68 -34.60 -18.83
N HIS A 66 11.61 -33.28 -18.88
CA HIS A 66 12.73 -32.45 -19.28
C HIS A 66 13.92 -32.60 -18.34
N PHE A 67 13.66 -32.67 -17.04
CA PHE A 67 14.67 -32.94 -16.03
C PHE A 67 15.33 -34.29 -16.26
N GLU A 68 14.55 -35.37 -16.45
CA GLU A 68 15.08 -36.72 -16.70
C GLU A 68 15.94 -36.77 -17.97
N ARG A 69 15.47 -36.16 -19.06
CA ARG A 69 16.24 -36.06 -20.31
C ARG A 69 17.56 -35.32 -20.10
N GLN A 70 17.53 -34.16 -19.44
CA GLN A 70 18.74 -33.37 -19.18
C GLN A 70 19.69 -34.08 -18.21
N ASN A 71 19.17 -34.78 -17.20
CA ASN A 71 19.96 -35.56 -16.27
C ASN A 71 20.69 -36.71 -16.96
N ASN A 72 20.05 -37.36 -17.94
CA ASN A 72 20.69 -38.38 -18.78
C ASN A 72 21.80 -37.83 -19.68
N LEU A 73 21.64 -36.61 -20.21
CA LEU A 73 22.71 -35.94 -20.95
C LEU A 73 23.86 -35.54 -20.01
N TRP A 74 23.52 -35.06 -18.82
CA TRP A 74 24.48 -34.64 -17.81
C TRP A 74 25.32 -35.81 -17.29
N SER A 75 24.71 -36.96 -17.05
CA SER A 75 25.41 -38.17 -16.62
C SER A 75 26.40 -38.66 -17.68
N LYS A 76 26.06 -38.59 -18.98
CA LYS A 76 26.97 -38.90 -20.10
C LYS A 76 28.15 -37.93 -20.21
N ALA A 77 27.98 -36.68 -19.79
CA ALA A 77 29.04 -35.66 -19.79
C ALA A 77 29.96 -35.74 -18.56
N ARG A 78 29.60 -36.53 -17.54
CA ARG A 78 30.37 -36.69 -16.31
C ARG A 78 31.27 -37.92 -16.41
N ARG A 79 32.59 -37.75 -16.26
CA ARG A 79 33.58 -38.84 -16.18
C ARG A 79 34.41 -38.66 -14.92
N ASP A 80 34.49 -39.69 -14.09
CA ASP A 80 35.31 -39.74 -12.88
C ASP A 80 35.17 -38.54 -11.92
N GLY A 81 33.93 -38.03 -11.79
CA GLY A 81 33.62 -36.90 -10.90
C GLY A 81 33.87 -35.52 -11.51
N GLU A 82 34.59 -35.44 -12.62
CA GLU A 82 34.79 -34.22 -13.41
C GLU A 82 33.75 -34.11 -14.54
N THR A 83 33.30 -32.88 -14.80
CA THR A 83 32.38 -32.58 -15.91
C THR A 83 33.21 -32.14 -17.11
N GLN A 84 33.32 -33.00 -18.13
CA GLN A 84 33.92 -32.65 -19.42
C GLN A 84 32.87 -32.76 -20.52
N MET A 85 32.30 -31.61 -20.88
CA MET A 85 31.25 -31.51 -21.90
C MET A 85 31.85 -31.03 -23.22
N SER A 86 31.72 -31.85 -24.27
CA SER A 86 32.07 -31.44 -25.63
C SER A 86 31.01 -30.50 -26.22
N LYS A 87 31.38 -29.74 -27.26
CA LYS A 87 30.43 -28.86 -27.97
C LYS A 87 29.19 -29.62 -28.47
N ASN A 88 29.38 -30.81 -29.03
CA ASN A 88 28.28 -31.64 -29.52
C ASN A 88 27.35 -32.08 -28.37
N GLN A 89 27.90 -32.44 -27.21
CA GLN A 89 27.08 -32.76 -26.03
C GLN A 89 26.33 -31.54 -25.49
N ALA A 90 26.93 -30.35 -25.52
CA ALA A 90 26.26 -29.11 -25.14
C ALA A 90 25.11 -28.77 -26.12
N GLU A 91 25.31 -29.01 -27.42
CA GLU A 91 24.27 -28.83 -28.45
C GLU A 91 23.07 -29.77 -28.24
N GLU A 92 23.27 -30.98 -27.68
CA GLU A 92 22.17 -31.89 -27.32
C GLU A 92 21.25 -31.37 -26.20
N PHE A 93 21.72 -30.42 -25.37
CA PHE A 93 20.89 -29.76 -24.36
C PHE A 93 19.97 -28.68 -24.94
N LEU A 94 20.26 -28.19 -26.14
CA LEU A 94 19.49 -27.11 -26.77
C LEU A 94 18.09 -27.60 -27.12
N LYS A 95 17.11 -26.70 -26.93
CA LYS A 95 15.72 -26.91 -27.34
C LYS A 95 15.32 -25.88 -28.36
N GLN A 96 14.35 -26.23 -29.18
CA GLN A 96 13.74 -25.27 -30.09
C GLN A 96 12.95 -24.23 -29.28
N GLU A 97 13.46 -23.00 -29.25
CA GLU A 97 12.86 -21.89 -28.49
C GLU A 97 11.69 -21.21 -29.21
N SER A 98 11.57 -21.40 -30.54
CA SER A 98 10.54 -20.76 -31.36
C SER A 98 9.69 -21.77 -32.11
N GLN A 99 8.38 -21.56 -32.07
CA GLN A 99 7.42 -22.29 -32.89
C GLN A 99 7.09 -21.48 -34.14
N SER A 100 6.87 -22.16 -35.26
CA SER A 100 6.36 -21.50 -36.47
C SER A 100 4.87 -21.16 -36.32
N LEU A 101 4.40 -20.11 -37.02
CA LEU A 101 2.97 -19.74 -37.05
C LEU A 101 2.07 -20.93 -37.45
N LYS A 102 2.52 -21.75 -38.40
CA LYS A 102 1.78 -22.95 -38.79
C LYS A 102 1.65 -23.95 -37.64
N GLN A 103 2.70 -24.14 -36.84
CA GLN A 103 2.64 -25.02 -35.67
C GLN A 103 1.68 -24.51 -34.58
N GLN A 104 1.59 -23.19 -34.41
CA GLN A 104 0.74 -22.55 -33.38
C GLN A 104 -0.74 -22.50 -33.78
N TYR A 105 -1.05 -22.28 -35.06
CA TYR A 105 -2.43 -21.99 -35.51
C TYR A 105 -3.08 -23.11 -36.34
N GLN A 106 -2.35 -24.16 -36.74
CA GLN A 106 -2.96 -25.26 -37.49
C GLN A 106 -3.92 -26.07 -36.60
N PRO A 107 -5.18 -26.28 -37.01
CA PRO A 107 -6.11 -27.14 -36.29
C PRO A 107 -5.53 -28.54 -36.14
N ARG A 108 -5.45 -29.04 -34.90
CA ARG A 108 -5.01 -30.40 -34.58
C ARG A 108 -6.17 -31.18 -33.97
N PRO A 109 -6.23 -32.51 -34.17
CA PRO A 109 -7.15 -33.34 -33.40
C PRO A 109 -6.83 -33.20 -31.90
N ASP A 110 -7.86 -33.25 -31.04
CA ASP A 110 -7.76 -33.19 -29.58
C ASP A 110 -7.02 -34.43 -29.01
N ASN A 111 -5.72 -34.51 -29.27
CA ASN A 111 -4.85 -35.46 -28.61
C ASN A 111 -4.40 -34.84 -27.28
N ASN A 112 -5.11 -35.21 -26.21
CA ASN A 112 -4.74 -34.92 -24.82
C ASN A 112 -3.61 -35.84 -24.30
N ALA A 113 -2.87 -36.49 -25.20
CA ALA A 113 -1.73 -37.30 -24.83
C ALA A 113 -0.54 -36.39 -24.44
N PRO A 114 0.24 -36.76 -23.40
CA PRO A 114 1.49 -36.09 -23.11
C PRO A 114 2.42 -36.09 -24.35
N PRO A 115 3.04 -34.95 -24.70
CA PRO A 115 3.83 -34.80 -25.93
C PRO A 115 5.12 -35.64 -25.94
N PHE A 116 5.52 -36.17 -24.79
CA PHE A 116 6.74 -36.95 -24.58
C PHE A 116 6.48 -38.47 -24.50
N ILE A 117 5.29 -38.95 -24.84
CA ILE A 117 5.07 -40.39 -25.03
C ILE A 117 5.75 -40.79 -26.34
N THR A 118 7.00 -41.23 -26.25
CA THR A 118 7.77 -41.85 -27.34
C THR A 118 8.16 -43.26 -26.93
N SER A 119 8.35 -44.17 -27.90
CA SER A 119 8.76 -45.56 -27.65
C SER A 119 10.07 -45.69 -26.84
N ASP A 120 10.94 -44.68 -26.91
CA ASP A 120 12.23 -44.66 -26.22
C ASP A 120 12.13 -44.32 -24.71
N ASN A 121 10.96 -43.86 -24.23
CA ASN A 121 10.76 -43.45 -22.83
C ASN A 121 10.26 -44.59 -21.92
N ASP A 122 10.05 -45.80 -22.44
CA ASP A 122 9.50 -46.93 -21.68
C ASP A 122 10.49 -47.50 -20.64
N ASP A 123 11.80 -47.23 -20.79
CA ASP A 123 12.85 -47.73 -19.90
C ASP A 123 13.11 -46.86 -18.64
N ASN A 124 12.56 -45.63 -18.56
CA ASN A 124 12.78 -44.75 -17.40
C ASN A 124 11.65 -44.88 -16.35
N ASN A 125 11.98 -45.45 -15.20
CA ASN A 125 11.04 -45.63 -14.09
C ASN A 125 10.42 -44.31 -13.59
N ASN A 126 11.17 -43.20 -13.57
CA ASN A 126 10.64 -41.90 -13.12
C ASN A 126 9.60 -41.34 -14.09
N ILE A 127 9.80 -41.51 -15.40
CA ILE A 127 8.81 -41.12 -16.42
C ILE A 127 7.53 -41.93 -16.24
N ARG A 128 7.63 -43.24 -15.96
CA ARG A 128 6.47 -44.09 -15.69
C ARG A 128 5.69 -43.62 -14.45
N LEU A 129 6.38 -43.22 -13.38
CA LEU A 129 5.75 -42.65 -12.18
C LEU A 129 5.06 -41.30 -12.45
N ILE A 130 5.67 -40.44 -13.27
CA ILE A 130 5.07 -39.17 -13.71
C ILE A 130 3.78 -39.44 -14.48
N LEU A 131 3.79 -40.38 -15.42
CA LEU A 131 2.61 -40.77 -16.20
C LEU A 131 1.53 -41.40 -15.33
N GLU A 132 1.89 -42.26 -14.36
CA GLU A 132 0.93 -42.84 -13.41
C GLU A 132 0.28 -41.74 -12.55
N ARG A 133 1.08 -40.75 -12.11
CA ARG A 133 0.56 -39.60 -11.36
C ARG A 133 -0.39 -38.78 -12.22
N CYS A 134 -0.08 -38.54 -13.49
CA CYS A 134 -0.98 -37.87 -14.43
C CYS A 134 -2.31 -38.62 -14.56
N ARG A 135 -2.31 -39.95 -14.68
CA ARG A 135 -3.54 -40.77 -14.78
C ARG A 135 -4.47 -40.61 -13.56
N LYS A 136 -3.96 -40.20 -12.40
CA LYS A 136 -4.78 -39.93 -11.19
C LYS A 136 -5.62 -38.64 -11.32
N PHE A 137 -5.29 -37.75 -12.25
CA PHE A 137 -6.06 -36.55 -12.55
C PHE A 137 -6.89 -36.79 -13.83
N LYS A 138 -8.22 -36.62 -13.73
CA LYS A 138 -9.12 -36.71 -14.89
C LYS A 138 -8.91 -35.50 -15.80
N ASN A 139 -9.08 -35.64 -17.11
CA ASN A 139 -9.13 -34.52 -18.08
C ASN A 139 -7.92 -33.58 -18.05
N ILE A 140 -6.70 -34.11 -18.06
CA ILE A 140 -5.49 -33.28 -18.21
C ILE A 140 -5.45 -32.72 -19.64
N ASN A 141 -5.28 -31.41 -19.76
CA ASN A 141 -5.06 -30.73 -21.04
C ASN A 141 -3.60 -30.26 -21.17
N PHE A 142 -2.78 -31.05 -21.85
CA PHE A 142 -1.37 -30.73 -22.12
C PHE A 142 -1.17 -29.58 -23.12
N GLN A 143 -2.18 -29.26 -23.92
CA GLN A 143 -2.09 -28.18 -24.92
C GLN A 143 -2.20 -26.80 -24.26
N SER A 144 -3.07 -26.66 -23.26
CA SER A 144 -3.23 -25.41 -22.49
C SER A 144 -1.97 -25.00 -21.75
N THR A 145 -1.11 -25.96 -21.41
CA THR A 145 0.14 -25.76 -20.68
C THR A 145 1.22 -25.05 -21.51
N GLN A 146 1.31 -25.34 -22.81
CA GLN A 146 2.28 -24.68 -23.69
C GLN A 146 2.04 -23.17 -23.78
N LEU A 147 0.77 -22.76 -23.84
CA LEU A 147 0.38 -21.35 -23.80
C LEU A 147 0.70 -20.70 -22.45
N GLN A 148 0.58 -21.46 -21.36
CA GLN A 148 0.84 -20.95 -20.02
C GLN A 148 2.34 -20.78 -19.73
N GLU A 149 3.21 -21.67 -20.24
CA GLU A 149 4.67 -21.52 -20.20
C GLU A 149 5.15 -20.29 -20.99
N GLU A 150 4.55 -20.01 -22.16
CA GLU A 150 4.83 -18.81 -22.95
C GLU A 150 4.40 -17.53 -22.21
N GLN A 151 3.24 -17.55 -21.53
CA GLN A 151 2.78 -16.42 -20.71
C GLN A 151 3.68 -16.19 -19.48
N GLU A 152 4.16 -17.25 -18.83
CA GLU A 152 5.10 -17.14 -17.71
C GLU A 152 6.49 -16.65 -18.15
N ARG A 153 6.95 -16.97 -19.37
CA ARG A 153 8.22 -16.44 -19.92
C ARG A 153 8.13 -14.99 -20.41
N GLN A 154 6.95 -14.52 -20.82
CA GLN A 154 6.72 -13.10 -21.16
C GLN A 154 6.49 -12.22 -19.93
N LEU A 155 6.16 -12.82 -18.78
CA LEU A 155 6.13 -12.12 -17.49
C LEU A 155 7.57 -11.90 -17.01
N ALA A 156 8.14 -10.80 -17.51
CA ALA A 156 9.23 -9.96 -17.00
C ALA A 156 10.37 -10.63 -16.20
N PRO A 157 11.65 -10.37 -16.52
CA PRO A 157 12.70 -10.58 -15.53
C PRO A 157 12.38 -9.76 -14.28
N GLU A 158 11.90 -10.43 -13.22
CA GLU A 158 11.82 -9.88 -11.87
C GLU A 158 13.25 -9.64 -11.41
N VAL A 159 13.80 -8.48 -11.76
CA VAL A 159 15.01 -7.97 -11.13
C VAL A 159 14.60 -7.55 -9.72
N GLU A 160 14.57 -8.52 -8.80
CA GLU A 160 14.49 -8.25 -7.37
C GLU A 160 15.79 -7.54 -6.95
N GLN A 161 15.79 -6.20 -6.98
CA GLN A 161 16.84 -5.43 -6.34
C GLN A 161 16.68 -5.57 -4.82
N GLU A 162 17.42 -6.51 -4.23
CA GLU A 162 17.56 -6.61 -2.77
C GLU A 162 18.35 -5.41 -2.24
N ARG A 163 17.65 -4.30 -1.98
CA ARG A 163 18.21 -3.16 -1.26
C ARG A 163 18.38 -3.53 0.21
N GLN A 164 19.61 -3.71 0.67
CA GLN A 164 19.89 -3.83 2.11
C GLN A 164 19.64 -2.49 2.80
N VAL A 165 18.44 -2.33 3.38
CA VAL A 165 18.08 -1.14 4.17
C VAL A 165 18.64 -1.31 5.58
N GLN A 166 19.73 -0.61 5.89
CA GLN A 166 20.21 -0.50 7.26
C GLN A 166 19.24 0.39 8.06
N ARG A 167 18.44 -0.25 8.93
CA ARG A 167 17.50 0.47 9.81
C ARG A 167 18.21 0.90 11.09
N PRO A 168 17.85 2.05 11.67
CA PRO A 168 18.31 2.43 13.00
C PRO A 168 17.87 1.39 14.06
N PRO A 169 18.54 1.33 15.22
CA PRO A 169 18.13 0.46 16.32
C PRO A 169 16.66 0.67 16.71
N SER A 170 15.97 -0.40 17.06
CA SER A 170 14.58 -0.33 17.52
C SER A 170 14.46 0.53 18.78
N ALA A 171 13.62 1.57 18.72
CA ALA A 171 13.29 2.37 19.89
C ALA A 171 12.40 1.61 20.88
N THR A 172 12.47 1.98 22.16
CA THR A 172 11.58 1.44 23.19
C THR A 172 10.19 2.09 23.08
N PRO A 173 9.11 1.29 22.96
CA PRO A 173 7.76 1.84 22.86
C PRO A 173 7.35 2.48 24.19
N GLU A 174 6.54 3.54 24.10
CA GLU A 174 5.87 4.16 25.25
C GLU A 174 4.60 3.38 25.64
N ASP A 175 4.22 3.47 26.90
CA ASP A 175 3.00 2.85 27.39
C ASP A 175 1.75 3.65 26.98
N HIS A 176 0.91 3.03 26.15
CA HIS A 176 -0.29 3.70 25.61
C HIS A 176 -1.40 3.87 26.65
N SER A 177 -2.04 5.04 26.65
CA SER A 177 -3.15 5.35 27.55
C SER A 177 -4.19 6.28 26.90
N VAL A 178 -5.43 6.22 27.38
CA VAL A 178 -6.50 7.11 26.91
C VAL A 178 -6.72 8.23 27.92
N HIS A 179 -6.39 9.46 27.53
CA HIS A 179 -6.51 10.61 28.42
C HIS A 179 -7.97 10.88 28.85
N PRO A 180 -8.25 11.25 30.12
CA PRO A 180 -9.59 11.57 30.59
C PRO A 180 -10.29 12.68 29.78
N ASP A 181 -9.57 13.72 29.39
CA ASP A 181 -10.13 14.82 28.59
C ASP A 181 -10.53 14.39 27.16
N LEU A 182 -9.85 13.39 26.57
CA LEU A 182 -10.30 12.78 25.31
C LEU A 182 -11.58 11.98 25.50
N ARG A 183 -11.73 11.26 26.62
CA ARG A 183 -12.99 10.58 26.96
C ARG A 183 -14.12 11.59 27.16
N HIS A 184 -13.84 12.71 27.82
CA HIS A 184 -14.79 13.80 27.98
C HIS A 184 -15.23 14.35 26.62
N PHE A 185 -14.27 14.66 25.72
CA PHE A 185 -14.56 15.14 24.37
C PHE A 185 -15.44 14.15 23.57
N VAL A 186 -15.17 12.85 23.62
CA VAL A 186 -16.00 11.84 22.93
C VAL A 186 -17.46 11.83 23.45
N THR A 187 -17.65 12.09 24.73
CA THR A 187 -18.98 12.10 25.37
C THR A 187 -19.71 13.43 25.16
N THR A 188 -19.03 14.56 25.27
CA THR A 188 -19.67 15.90 25.28
C THR A 188 -19.56 16.64 23.94
N GLY A 189 -18.55 16.32 23.13
CA GLY A 189 -18.16 17.07 21.94
C GLY A 189 -17.44 18.39 22.26
N ILE A 190 -17.05 18.62 23.52
CA ILE A 190 -16.44 19.86 23.98
C ILE A 190 -14.98 19.59 24.35
N LEU A 191 -14.07 20.37 23.77
CA LEU A 191 -12.66 20.37 24.18
C LEU A 191 -12.49 21.18 25.45
N LYS A 192 -11.69 20.65 26.38
CA LYS A 192 -11.34 21.37 27.61
C LYS A 192 -10.18 22.31 27.32
N ASP A 193 -10.39 23.60 27.53
CA ASP A 193 -9.36 24.62 27.35
C ASP A 193 -8.16 24.35 28.26
N GLY A 194 -6.95 24.50 27.71
CA GLY A 194 -5.69 24.27 28.43
C GLY A 194 -5.39 22.81 28.76
N SER A 195 -6.16 21.84 28.23
CA SER A 195 -5.86 20.42 28.41
C SER A 195 -4.49 20.05 27.82
N ASN A 196 -3.71 19.28 28.58
CA ASN A 196 -2.45 18.69 28.12
C ASN A 196 -2.66 17.46 27.22
N ALA A 197 -3.91 17.02 27.02
CA ALA A 197 -4.25 15.86 26.20
C ALA A 197 -4.07 16.11 24.69
N PHE A 198 -4.15 17.37 24.28
CA PHE A 198 -4.17 17.79 22.89
C PHE A 198 -3.04 18.77 22.62
N MET A 199 -2.50 18.73 21.40
CA MET A 199 -1.55 19.73 20.93
C MET A 199 -1.70 19.95 19.43
N PRO A 200 -1.31 21.12 18.89
CA PRO A 200 -1.22 21.35 17.46
C PRO A 200 -0.38 20.26 16.78
N THR A 201 -0.86 19.75 15.65
CA THR A 201 -0.30 18.58 14.98
C THR A 201 1.19 18.68 14.68
N PHE A 202 1.67 19.82 14.19
CA PHE A 202 3.07 20.00 13.83
C PHE A 202 4.02 20.17 15.02
N ARG A 203 3.52 20.50 16.22
CA ARG A 203 4.33 20.48 17.46
C ARG A 203 4.74 19.07 17.86
N GLY A 204 3.99 18.05 17.45
CA GLY A 204 4.42 16.66 17.59
C GLY A 204 5.75 16.36 16.87
N LEU A 205 6.21 17.25 15.98
CA LEU A 205 7.45 17.12 15.23
C LEU A 205 8.61 17.97 15.79
N ASP A 206 8.43 18.67 16.91
CA ASP A 206 9.44 19.55 17.53
C ASP A 206 10.77 18.84 17.79
N ASN A 207 10.71 17.57 18.20
CA ASN A 207 11.88 16.76 18.51
C ASN A 207 12.47 16.01 17.30
N THR A 208 12.08 16.39 16.07
CA THR A 208 12.53 15.72 14.84
C THR A 208 13.59 16.51 14.09
N SER A 209 14.28 15.87 13.14
CA SER A 209 15.22 16.55 12.24
C SER A 209 14.56 17.66 11.41
N ALA A 210 13.26 17.54 11.12
CA ALA A 210 12.53 18.54 10.33
C ALA A 210 12.45 19.89 11.05
N ALA A 211 12.23 19.90 12.38
CA ALA A 211 12.07 21.12 13.18
C ALA A 211 13.31 22.05 13.15
N LYS A 212 14.48 21.55 12.72
CA LYS A 212 15.67 22.38 12.48
C LYS A 212 15.49 23.39 11.35
N HIS A 213 14.49 23.21 10.49
CA HIS A 213 14.29 24.00 9.27
C HIS A 213 13.14 25.00 9.37
N LEU A 214 12.27 24.90 10.37
CA LEU A 214 11.14 25.79 10.57
C LEU A 214 10.74 25.80 12.05
N ASN A 215 10.41 26.96 12.59
CA ASN A 215 9.72 27.03 13.87
C ASN A 215 8.28 26.54 13.67
N VAL A 216 7.98 25.31 14.10
CA VAL A 216 6.66 24.69 13.85
C VAL A 216 5.51 25.43 14.56
N SER A 217 5.80 26.35 15.49
CA SER A 217 4.80 27.22 16.10
C SER A 217 4.26 28.28 15.14
N GLU A 218 4.92 28.52 13.99
CA GLU A 218 4.42 29.40 12.92
C GLU A 218 3.27 28.75 12.13
N LEU A 219 3.15 27.40 12.17
CA LEU A 219 2.05 26.69 11.54
C LEU A 219 0.74 26.91 12.34
N PRO A 220 -0.42 27.01 11.66
CA PRO A 220 -1.66 27.36 12.31
C PRO A 220 -2.13 26.20 13.21
N PRO A 221 -2.79 26.45 14.35
CA PRO A 221 -3.17 25.37 15.27
C PRO A 221 -4.50 24.66 14.90
N GLY A 222 -4.88 24.62 13.62
CA GLY A 222 -6.19 24.14 13.17
C GLY A 222 -6.43 22.64 13.33
N LEU A 223 -5.39 21.82 13.15
CA LEU A 223 -5.42 20.37 13.37
C LEU A 223 -4.73 20.03 14.70
N LEU A 224 -5.35 19.12 15.46
CA LEU A 224 -4.84 18.65 16.76
C LEU A 224 -4.43 17.18 16.70
N VAL A 225 -3.49 16.80 17.56
CA VAL A 225 -3.12 15.41 17.86
C VAL A 225 -3.24 15.16 19.35
N THR A 226 -3.49 13.91 19.74
CA THR A 226 -3.44 13.50 21.14
C THR A 226 -2.00 13.30 21.61
N SER A 227 -1.78 13.41 22.93
CA SER A 227 -0.49 13.11 23.54
C SER A 227 -0.04 11.67 23.27
N ASP A 228 -0.96 10.71 23.25
CA ASP A 228 -0.68 9.29 22.98
C ASP A 228 -0.29 9.06 21.52
N PHE A 229 -0.93 9.77 20.57
CA PHE A 229 -0.52 9.74 19.16
C PHE A 229 0.88 10.34 18.96
N ALA A 230 1.17 11.46 19.62
CA ALA A 230 2.44 12.16 19.47
C ALA A 230 3.62 11.43 20.16
N ARG A 231 3.38 10.75 21.29
CA ARG A 231 4.42 10.08 22.09
C ARG A 231 4.31 8.56 21.98
N THR A 232 4.89 8.01 20.93
CA THR A 232 4.92 6.56 20.68
C THR A 232 6.18 5.86 21.23
N ILE A 233 7.23 6.63 21.55
CA ILE A 233 8.51 6.15 22.05
C ILE A 233 8.96 6.96 23.28
N LYS A 234 9.75 6.33 24.17
CA LYS A 234 10.27 6.98 25.38
C LYS A 234 11.37 7.98 25.00
N VAL A 235 11.06 9.28 25.00
CA VAL A 235 12.01 10.39 24.71
C VAL A 235 11.89 11.48 25.77
N LEU A 236 13.02 12.08 26.17
CA LEU A 236 13.13 13.11 27.20
C LEU A 236 12.73 14.52 26.69
N THR A 237 11.79 15.16 27.39
CA THR A 237 11.44 16.62 27.43
C THR A 237 10.77 17.27 26.19
N GLY A 238 9.95 18.34 26.25
CA GLY A 238 9.41 19.24 27.29
C GLY A 238 8.32 20.19 26.68
N THR A 239 7.46 20.83 27.47
CA THR A 239 6.16 21.42 27.04
C THR A 239 6.01 22.94 27.25
N THR A 240 5.29 23.66 26.35
CA THR A 240 4.45 24.85 26.67
C THR A 240 3.40 25.19 25.59
N TYR A 241 2.25 25.77 25.97
CA TYR A 241 0.95 25.80 25.24
C TYR A 241 0.46 27.20 24.85
N SER A 242 -0.46 27.31 23.87
CA SER A 242 -1.52 28.34 23.73
C SER A 242 -2.52 27.98 22.61
N PHE A 243 -3.82 28.23 22.81
CA PHE A 243 -4.93 27.93 21.88
C PHE A 243 -5.87 29.13 21.71
N ALA A 244 -6.43 29.32 20.51
CA ALA A 244 -7.55 30.24 20.26
C ALA A 244 -8.48 29.67 19.18
N GLY A 245 -9.80 29.76 19.38
CA GLY A 245 -10.80 29.35 18.39
C GLY A 245 -12.07 30.21 18.45
N ARG A 246 -12.67 30.49 17.29
CA ARG A 246 -14.01 31.10 17.16
C ARG A 246 -14.75 30.55 15.93
N ASN A 247 -16.01 30.08 16.16
CA ASN A 247 -17.26 30.11 15.36
C ASN A 247 -17.24 29.68 13.86
N ARG A 248 -18.21 29.01 13.21
CA ARG A 248 -19.64 28.62 13.38
C ARG A 248 -19.92 27.46 12.38
N LYS A 249 -20.85 26.53 12.69
CA LYS A 249 -21.46 25.44 11.82
C LYS A 249 -20.55 24.53 10.96
N THR A 250 -19.25 24.80 10.87
CA THR A 250 -18.20 23.96 10.33
C THR A 250 -17.67 23.00 11.40
N ILE A 251 -16.87 22.00 11.02
CA ILE A 251 -16.17 21.13 11.98
C ILE A 251 -15.43 22.01 13.00
N LYS A 252 -15.81 21.92 14.28
CA LYS A 252 -15.23 22.75 15.34
C LYS A 252 -13.78 22.39 15.62
N HIS A 253 -13.50 21.09 15.64
CA HIS A 253 -12.20 20.53 15.99
C HIS A 253 -11.98 19.25 15.20
N MET A 254 -10.76 19.09 14.66
CA MET A 254 -10.29 17.83 14.08
C MET A 254 -9.10 17.34 14.91
N ILE A 255 -9.17 16.08 15.35
CA ILE A 255 -8.18 15.48 16.26
C ILE A 255 -7.73 14.15 15.69
N VAL A 256 -6.43 14.00 15.49
CA VAL A 256 -5.80 12.73 15.14
C VAL A 256 -5.48 11.98 16.44
N ILE A 257 -5.98 10.74 16.53
CA ILE A 257 -5.84 9.87 17.69
C ILE A 257 -4.98 8.64 17.35
N SER A 258 -4.40 8.00 18.36
CA SER A 258 -3.63 6.78 18.13
C SER A 258 -4.53 5.58 17.80
N PRO A 259 -3.99 4.53 17.15
CA PRO A 259 -4.72 3.28 16.97
C PRO A 259 -5.20 2.66 18.29
N TYR A 260 -4.43 2.84 19.37
CA TYR A 260 -4.80 2.36 20.71
C TYR A 260 -6.03 3.11 21.25
N GLU A 261 -6.01 4.45 21.18
CA GLU A 261 -7.12 5.29 21.60
C GLU A 261 -8.38 5.01 20.78
N ALA A 262 -8.24 4.89 19.46
CA ALA A 262 -9.33 4.54 18.55
C ALA A 262 -10.00 3.22 18.96
N ASN A 263 -9.20 2.17 19.21
CA ASN A 263 -9.71 0.86 19.64
C ASN A 263 -10.42 0.93 21.00
N LYS A 264 -9.85 1.64 21.98
CA LYS A 264 -10.45 1.78 23.33
C LYS A 264 -11.70 2.65 23.35
N LEU A 265 -11.82 3.62 22.45
CA LEU A 265 -12.94 4.55 22.37
C LEU A 265 -14.02 4.10 21.39
N HIS A 266 -13.74 3.12 20.53
CA HIS A 266 -14.63 2.65 19.47
C HIS A 266 -16.09 2.48 19.93
N SER A 267 -16.33 1.69 20.98
CA SER A 267 -17.69 1.43 21.47
C SER A 267 -18.40 2.67 22.03
N LYS A 268 -17.66 3.66 22.53
CA LYS A 268 -18.22 4.93 23.02
C LYS A 268 -18.53 5.86 21.85
N ILE A 269 -17.64 5.96 20.88
CA ILE A 269 -17.82 6.75 19.65
C ILE A 269 -19.02 6.24 18.87
N LEU A 270 -19.16 4.92 18.71
CA LEU A 270 -20.28 4.30 18.02
C LEU A 270 -21.65 4.70 18.61
N LYS A 271 -21.71 5.00 19.92
CA LYS A 271 -22.93 5.43 20.61
C LYS A 271 -23.06 6.96 20.70
N SER A 272 -22.02 7.70 20.35
CA SER A 272 -21.99 9.16 20.47
C SER A 272 -22.70 9.81 19.29
N LYS A 273 -23.45 10.88 19.56
CA LYS A 273 -24.01 11.79 18.54
C LYS A 273 -23.19 13.07 18.40
N LYS A 274 -22.06 13.18 19.12
CA LYS A 274 -21.27 14.40 19.25
C LYS A 274 -19.97 14.35 18.44
N VAL A 275 -19.46 13.15 18.18
CA VAL A 275 -18.20 12.93 17.47
C VAL A 275 -18.39 11.86 16.41
N THR A 276 -17.63 11.99 15.32
CA THR A 276 -17.51 10.98 14.28
C THR A 276 -16.02 10.68 14.10
N MET A 277 -15.68 9.40 14.09
CA MET A 277 -14.35 8.90 13.82
C MET A 277 -14.26 8.50 12.36
N HIS A 278 -13.20 8.93 11.70
CA HIS A 278 -12.96 8.71 10.28
C HIS A 278 -11.64 7.97 10.08
N ILE A 279 -11.59 7.13 9.04
CA ILE A 279 -10.34 6.53 8.59
C ILE A 279 -9.78 7.41 7.48
N TYR A 280 -8.49 7.70 7.57
CA TYR A 280 -7.79 8.52 6.60
C TYR A 280 -6.45 7.88 6.23
N ALA A 281 -6.14 7.92 4.93
CA ALA A 281 -4.82 7.62 4.41
C ALA A 281 -4.45 8.70 3.38
N PRO A 282 -3.21 9.23 3.43
CA PRO A 282 -2.74 10.22 2.46
C PRO A 282 -2.70 9.64 1.06
N ARG A 283 -2.95 10.48 0.03
CA ARG A 283 -2.86 10.05 -1.37
C ARG A 283 -1.41 9.85 -1.78
N GLN A 284 -0.98 8.59 -1.78
CA GLN A 284 0.39 8.16 -2.11
C GLN A 284 0.60 7.79 -3.58
N ASN A 285 -0.49 7.59 -4.34
CA ASN A 285 -0.44 7.25 -5.76
C ASN A 285 -1.60 7.97 -6.47
N GLN A 286 -1.32 8.53 -7.65
CA GLN A 286 -2.27 9.27 -8.46
C GLN A 286 -3.49 8.43 -8.90
N ILE A 287 -3.36 7.11 -9.02
CA ILE A 287 -4.45 6.22 -9.43
C ILE A 287 -5.57 6.15 -8.37
N PHE A 288 -5.23 6.33 -7.09
CA PHE A 288 -6.23 6.29 -6.02
C PHE A 288 -6.93 7.62 -5.86
N SER A 289 -8.22 7.58 -5.54
CA SER A 289 -8.99 8.76 -5.13
C SER A 289 -8.47 9.34 -3.82
N ALA A 290 -8.55 10.66 -3.66
CA ALA A 290 -8.23 11.30 -2.39
C ALA A 290 -9.27 10.94 -1.30
N LEU A 291 -8.79 10.78 -0.07
CA LEU A 291 -9.59 10.42 1.12
C LEU A 291 -9.71 11.58 2.12
N ASP A 292 -9.27 12.77 1.70
CA ASP A 292 -9.23 13.99 2.49
C ASP A 292 -10.59 14.69 2.64
N ASN A 293 -11.63 14.15 1.98
CA ASN A 293 -13.03 14.43 2.28
C ASN A 293 -13.56 13.67 3.52
N LEU A 294 -12.74 12.76 4.08
CA LEU A 294 -13.06 11.92 5.25
C LEU A 294 -14.36 11.10 5.08
N GLY A 295 -14.78 10.79 3.85
CA GLY A 295 -15.99 10.03 3.58
C GLY A 295 -15.86 8.52 3.79
N LEU A 296 -14.63 8.02 3.98
CA LEU A 296 -14.34 6.60 4.07
C LEU A 296 -14.59 6.05 5.49
N TYR A 297 -15.57 5.13 5.60
CA TYR A 297 -15.93 4.42 6.83
C TYR A 297 -16.12 5.33 8.08
N PRO A 298 -17.05 6.31 8.05
CA PRO A 298 -17.37 7.10 9.23
C PRO A 298 -18.01 6.23 10.33
N ILE A 299 -17.61 6.46 11.59
CA ILE A 299 -18.12 5.77 12.78
C ILE A 299 -18.59 6.80 13.81
N PRO A 300 -19.88 6.81 14.22
CA PRO A 300 -20.96 6.00 13.67
C PRO A 300 -21.26 6.39 12.22
N ARG A 301 -21.89 5.48 11.46
CA ARG A 301 -22.26 5.74 10.08
C ARG A 301 -23.18 6.97 10.06
N ALA A 302 -22.72 8.05 9.43
CA ALA A 302 -23.50 9.26 9.32
C ALA A 302 -24.57 9.08 8.24
N ASP A 303 -25.81 9.40 8.56
CA ASP A 303 -26.88 9.53 7.57
C ASP A 303 -26.62 10.82 6.77
N SER A 304 -25.96 10.69 5.61
CA SER A 304 -25.93 11.70 4.54
C SER A 304 -25.36 13.09 4.86
N VAL A 305 -24.74 13.32 6.02
CA VAL A 305 -24.17 14.63 6.35
C VAL A 305 -22.79 14.78 5.73
N VAL A 306 -22.70 15.57 4.66
CA VAL A 306 -21.43 16.08 4.13
C VAL A 306 -20.91 17.12 5.13
N PHE A 307 -19.80 16.81 5.79
CA PHE A 307 -19.14 17.78 6.66
C PHE A 307 -18.30 18.74 5.82
N ASP A 308 -18.50 20.03 6.01
CA ASP A 308 -17.61 21.04 5.43
C ASP A 308 -16.32 21.12 6.26
N ILE A 309 -15.24 20.57 5.71
CA ILE A 309 -13.89 20.58 6.31
C ILE A 309 -13.21 21.88 5.87
N PRO A 310 -12.82 22.77 6.80
CA PRO A 310 -12.09 23.98 6.42
C PRO A 310 -10.83 23.64 5.62
N THR A 311 -10.63 24.32 4.48
CA THR A 311 -9.49 24.11 3.57
C THR A 311 -8.15 24.08 4.30
N THR A 312 -7.93 25.01 5.24
CA THR A 312 -6.71 25.05 6.05
C THR A 312 -6.48 23.74 6.82
N VAL A 313 -7.51 23.18 7.44
CA VAL A 313 -7.41 21.92 8.20
C VAL A 313 -7.16 20.74 7.27
N ARG A 314 -7.80 20.72 6.09
CA ARG A 314 -7.56 19.70 5.05
C ARG A 314 -6.11 19.72 4.57
N ILE A 315 -5.57 20.89 4.25
CA ILE A 315 -4.16 21.05 3.84
C ILE A 315 -3.23 20.57 4.95
N GLN A 316 -3.48 20.96 6.20
CA GLN A 316 -2.69 20.51 7.33
C GLN A 316 -2.70 18.99 7.50
N LEU A 317 -3.86 18.35 7.36
CA LEU A 317 -4.00 16.91 7.41
C LEU A 317 -3.20 16.23 6.30
N ASN A 318 -3.33 16.73 5.08
CA ASN A 318 -2.66 16.20 3.88
C ASN A 318 -1.14 16.32 4.01
N LEU A 319 -0.64 17.51 4.36
CA LEU A 319 0.80 17.78 4.56
C LEU A 319 1.37 16.97 5.72
N PHE A 320 0.68 16.95 6.86
CA PHE A 320 1.15 16.22 8.04
C PHE A 320 1.25 14.72 7.79
N ALA A 321 0.27 14.14 7.10
CA ALA A 321 0.27 12.72 6.77
C ALA A 321 1.22 12.35 5.62
N GLY A 322 1.73 13.33 4.88
CA GLY A 322 2.66 13.12 3.77
C GLY A 322 1.95 12.71 2.47
N GLN A 323 0.83 13.35 2.14
CA GLN A 323 0.21 13.26 0.82
C GLN A 323 1.17 13.75 -0.26
N LEU A 324 1.24 13.04 -1.38
CA LEU A 324 2.17 13.33 -2.48
C LEU A 324 1.50 13.85 -3.74
N TYR A 325 0.23 13.50 -3.94
CA TYR A 325 -0.55 13.86 -5.12
C TYR A 325 -1.72 14.76 -4.76
N ILE A 326 -1.94 15.75 -5.61
CA ILE A 326 -2.98 16.78 -5.49
C ILE A 326 -4.14 16.40 -6.42
N SER A 327 -5.37 16.71 -6.03
CA SER A 327 -6.59 16.33 -6.75
C SER A 327 -7.02 17.31 -7.84
N SER A 328 -6.70 18.60 -7.68
CA SER A 328 -7.02 19.65 -8.65
C SER A 328 -6.01 20.79 -8.63
N PHE A 329 -6.01 21.60 -9.70
CA PHE A 329 -5.20 22.81 -9.76
C PHE A 329 -5.62 23.85 -8.69
N ASP A 330 -6.91 23.91 -8.35
CA ASP A 330 -7.39 24.76 -7.25
C ASP A 330 -6.79 24.34 -5.91
N GLU A 331 -6.72 23.03 -5.61
CA GLU A 331 -6.05 22.53 -4.40
C GLU A 331 -4.56 22.89 -4.40
N TYR A 332 -3.88 22.83 -5.56
CA TYR A 332 -2.51 23.31 -5.70
C TYR A 332 -2.36 24.79 -5.35
N ARG A 333 -3.26 25.66 -5.84
CA ARG A 333 -3.28 27.08 -5.48
C ARG A 333 -3.49 27.28 -3.98
N GLU A 334 -4.48 26.60 -3.40
CA GLU A 334 -4.77 26.68 -1.96
C GLU A 334 -3.55 26.27 -1.10
N ILE A 335 -2.81 25.24 -1.53
CA ILE A 335 -1.57 24.82 -0.85
C ILE A 335 -0.47 25.88 -0.99
N CYS A 336 -0.29 26.46 -2.17
CA CYS A 336 0.71 27.50 -2.41
C CYS A 336 0.44 28.75 -1.56
N GLU A 337 -0.82 29.19 -1.51
CA GLU A 337 -1.27 30.30 -0.65
C GLU A 337 -1.04 29.97 0.83
N PHE A 338 -1.38 28.74 1.26
CA PHE A 338 -1.14 28.29 2.63
C PHE A 338 0.34 28.29 3.00
N LEU A 339 1.25 28.00 2.06
CA LEU A 339 2.69 27.94 2.28
C LEU A 339 3.42 29.27 2.03
N GLY A 340 2.74 30.29 1.48
CA GLY A 340 3.37 31.55 1.07
C GLY A 340 4.29 31.41 -0.14
N VAL A 341 3.96 30.49 -1.06
CA VAL A 341 4.74 30.16 -2.26
C VAL A 341 4.02 30.64 -3.51
N ALA A 342 4.77 31.12 -4.49
CA ALA A 342 4.23 31.54 -5.77
C ALA A 342 3.79 30.31 -6.60
N TYR A 343 2.55 30.36 -7.12
CA TYR A 343 2.01 29.39 -8.08
C TYR A 343 1.98 29.96 -9.52
N TYR A 344 2.67 31.08 -9.75
CA TYR A 344 2.76 31.79 -11.02
C TYR A 344 4.18 32.33 -11.21
N THR A 345 4.54 32.70 -12.45
CA THR A 345 5.83 33.36 -12.72
C THR A 345 5.85 34.73 -12.07
N ALA A 346 6.93 35.04 -11.33
CA ALA A 346 7.06 36.25 -10.54
C ALA A 346 6.66 37.50 -11.34
N LEU A 347 5.66 38.23 -10.85
CA LEU A 347 5.24 39.52 -11.40
C LEU A 347 6.27 40.60 -11.01
N GLU A 348 6.39 41.65 -11.82
CA GLU A 348 7.28 42.78 -11.53
C GLU A 348 6.97 43.37 -10.14
N GLY A 349 7.98 43.42 -9.26
CA GLY A 349 7.88 43.92 -7.89
C GLY A 349 7.74 42.86 -6.78
N LEU A 350 7.58 41.57 -7.12
CA LEU A 350 7.59 40.46 -6.16
C LEU A 350 8.98 39.79 -6.11
N THR A 351 9.59 39.75 -4.93
CA THR A 351 10.85 39.05 -4.70
C THR A 351 10.52 37.62 -4.28
N VAL A 352 10.81 36.66 -5.16
CA VAL A 352 10.57 35.23 -4.94
C VAL A 352 11.92 34.54 -4.77
N ALA A 353 12.07 33.74 -3.71
CA ALA A 353 13.26 32.95 -3.45
C ALA A 353 13.39 31.79 -4.47
N ALA A 354 14.57 31.17 -4.55
CA ALA A 354 14.84 30.07 -5.49
C ALA A 354 13.93 28.84 -5.32
N ASP A 355 13.35 28.66 -4.14
CA ASP A 355 12.38 27.61 -3.82
C ASP A 355 10.92 28.03 -4.05
N GLY A 356 10.68 29.24 -4.57
CA GLY A 356 9.34 29.77 -4.85
C GLY A 356 8.71 30.55 -3.69
N PHE A 357 9.37 30.67 -2.53
CA PHE A 357 8.82 31.39 -1.37
C PHE A 357 8.78 32.92 -1.60
N ILE A 358 7.68 33.57 -1.24
CA ILE A 358 7.46 35.01 -1.47
C ILE A 358 8.04 35.80 -0.29
N VAL A 359 9.06 36.64 -0.54
CA VAL A 359 9.83 37.35 0.51
C VAL A 359 9.26 38.74 0.83
N THR A 360 8.80 39.50 -0.17
CA THR A 360 8.50 40.95 -0.03
C THR A 360 7.08 41.31 0.39
N ALA A 361 6.30 40.38 0.96
CA ALA A 361 4.96 40.67 1.49
C ALA A 361 4.86 40.49 3.02
N PRO A 362 5.67 41.20 3.84
CA PRO A 362 5.74 40.97 5.29
C PRO A 362 4.41 41.14 6.03
N ASP A 363 3.54 42.05 5.58
CA ASP A 363 2.22 42.27 6.23
C ASP A 363 1.20 41.13 5.97
N ARG A 364 1.52 40.18 5.09
CA ARG A 364 0.69 38.99 4.78
C ARG A 364 1.47 37.68 4.93
N ALA A 365 2.74 37.73 5.32
CA ALA A 365 3.60 36.56 5.40
C ALA A 365 3.31 35.78 6.69
N MET A 366 2.79 34.57 6.53
CA MET A 366 2.51 33.66 7.65
C MET A 366 3.78 33.05 8.25
N PHE A 367 4.85 32.92 7.45
CA PHE A 367 6.12 32.31 7.86
C PHE A 367 7.25 33.31 7.84
N THR A 368 8.17 33.21 8.81
CA THR A 368 9.40 34.01 8.85
C THR A 368 10.45 33.49 7.88
N LYS A 369 10.39 32.20 7.55
CA LYS A 369 11.27 31.48 6.61
C LYS A 369 10.45 30.50 5.79
N SER A 370 10.95 30.14 4.60
CA SER A 370 10.32 29.15 3.74
C SER A 370 10.05 27.82 4.48
N PRO A 371 8.78 27.34 4.53
CA PRO A 371 8.43 26.07 5.16
C PRO A 371 8.81 24.86 4.29
N LEU A 372 9.26 25.06 3.05
CA LEU A 372 9.44 23.99 2.07
C LEU A 372 10.54 23.01 2.47
N LYS A 373 11.64 23.49 3.06
CA LYS A 373 12.70 22.60 3.55
C LYS A 373 12.25 21.71 4.71
N PHE A 374 11.44 22.26 5.62
CA PHE A 374 10.80 21.50 6.70
C PHE A 374 9.90 20.40 6.12
N LEU A 375 9.03 20.75 5.17
CA LEU A 375 8.12 19.80 4.53
C LEU A 375 8.84 18.73 3.70
N LYS A 376 9.93 19.10 3.01
CA LYS A 376 10.76 18.15 2.26
C LYS A 376 11.37 17.11 3.19
N VAL A 377 11.90 17.51 4.34
CA VAL A 377 12.41 16.56 5.36
C VAL A 377 11.28 15.71 5.95
N LEU A 378 10.14 16.32 6.30
CA LEU A 378 8.98 15.59 6.81
C LEU A 378 8.50 14.51 5.83
N MET A 379 8.34 14.86 4.55
CA MET A 379 7.76 13.95 3.57
C MET A 379 8.74 12.89 3.09
N SER A 380 9.96 13.27 2.70
CA SER A 380 10.94 12.32 2.17
C SER A 380 11.60 11.48 3.27
N GLN A 381 12.06 12.09 4.36
CA GLN A 381 12.87 11.39 5.37
C GLN A 381 12.00 10.74 6.44
N ILE A 382 10.99 11.44 6.96
CA ILE A 382 10.20 10.97 8.10
C ILE A 382 9.02 10.08 7.65
N ARG A 383 8.26 10.49 6.63
CA ARG A 383 7.07 9.76 6.16
C ARG A 383 7.37 8.67 5.13
N LYS A 384 8.50 8.77 4.43
CA LYS A 384 8.86 7.90 3.30
C LYS A 384 10.20 7.19 3.46
N ASP A 385 10.77 7.18 4.67
CA ASP A 385 12.01 6.46 4.98
C ASP A 385 13.17 6.77 4.00
N GLY A 386 13.26 8.03 3.54
CA GLY A 386 14.29 8.51 2.63
C GLY A 386 14.05 8.21 1.14
N GLN A 387 12.83 7.85 0.72
CA GLN A 387 12.51 7.71 -0.70
C GLN A 387 12.45 9.08 -1.41
N GLU A 388 12.78 9.06 -2.70
CA GLU A 388 12.64 10.21 -3.58
C GLU A 388 11.15 10.49 -3.86
N ILE A 389 10.78 11.77 -3.80
CA ILE A 389 9.41 12.24 -4.04
C ILE A 389 9.34 13.29 -5.16
N ASP A 390 10.47 13.61 -5.79
CA ASP A 390 10.69 14.64 -6.82
C ASP A 390 9.75 14.55 -8.02
N LYS A 391 9.31 13.33 -8.37
CA LYS A 391 8.37 13.09 -9.48
C LYS A 391 6.89 13.33 -9.12
N THR A 392 6.57 13.53 -7.84
CA THR A 392 5.19 13.74 -7.37
C THR A 392 4.79 15.21 -7.45
N HIS A 393 3.50 15.53 -7.39
CA HIS A 393 3.02 16.92 -7.45
C HIS A 393 3.59 17.74 -6.28
N ILE A 394 3.55 17.17 -5.07
CA ILE A 394 4.10 17.82 -3.89
C ILE A 394 5.62 17.87 -3.93
N GLY A 395 6.31 16.84 -4.44
CA GLY A 395 7.77 16.91 -4.61
C GLY A 395 8.21 18.02 -5.56
N LYS A 396 7.54 18.15 -6.71
CA LYS A 396 7.75 19.26 -7.66
C LYS A 396 7.52 20.62 -6.99
N LEU A 397 6.42 20.78 -6.24
CA LEU A 397 6.14 21.99 -5.45
C LEU A 397 7.25 22.30 -4.45
N LEU A 398 7.73 21.31 -3.69
CA LEU A 398 8.78 21.47 -2.69
C LEU A 398 10.17 21.76 -3.30
N ASP A 399 10.35 21.44 -4.58
CA ASP A 399 11.54 21.80 -5.38
C ASP A 399 11.39 23.17 -6.06
N GLY A 400 10.31 23.92 -5.79
CA GLY A 400 10.04 25.23 -6.39
C GLY A 400 9.57 25.17 -7.84
N LYS A 401 9.16 24.00 -8.34
CA LYS A 401 8.64 23.85 -9.71
C LYS A 401 7.16 24.22 -9.75
N LEU A 402 6.79 25.03 -10.74
CA LEU A 402 5.40 25.35 -11.03
C LEU A 402 4.68 24.15 -11.65
N LEU A 403 3.48 23.86 -11.15
CA LEU A 403 2.59 22.88 -11.77
C LEU A 403 1.70 23.59 -12.81
N THR A 404 1.36 22.89 -13.88
CA THR A 404 0.45 23.36 -14.95
C THR A 404 -0.80 22.49 -14.93
N MET A 405 -1.91 22.94 -15.54
CA MET A 405 -3.15 22.13 -15.58
C MET A 405 -2.95 20.74 -16.21
N ASP A 406 -1.97 20.60 -17.11
CA ASP A 406 -1.64 19.35 -17.81
C ASP A 406 -0.73 18.39 -17.02
N ASN A 407 -0.26 18.77 -15.81
CA ASN A 407 0.76 18.05 -15.05
C ASN A 407 0.34 17.65 -13.63
#